data_AF-A0A7L2XC48-F1
#
_entry.id   AF-A0A7L2XC48-F1
#
_cell.length_a   1.000
_cell.length_b   1.000
_cell.length_c   1.000
_cell.angle_alpha   90.00
_cell.angle_beta   90.00
_cell.angle_gamma   90.00
#
_symmetry.space_group_name_H-M   'P 1'
#
loop_
_entity.id
_entity.type
_entity.pdbx_description
1 polymer ?
#
loop_
_entity_poly.entity_id
_entity_poly.type
_entity_poly.pdbx_seq_one_letter_code
_entity_poly.pdbx_strand_id
1 'polypeptide(L)'
;SKGDDLLPAGTEDYIHIRIQQRNGRKTLTTVQGIADDYDKKKLVKAFKKKFACNGTVIEHPEYGEVIQLQGDQRKNICQFLVEIGLAKDDQLKVHGF
;
A
#
# COMPACT_ATOMS: atom_id res chain seq x y z
N SER A 1 2.34 25.53 -11.23
CA SER A 1 2.00 25.24 -9.83
C SER A 1 2.15 23.74 -9.60
N LYS A 2 3.35 23.31 -9.23
CA LYS A 2 3.73 21.91 -8.97
C LYS A 2 4.60 21.96 -7.73
N GLY A 3 4.24 21.20 -6.70
CA GLY A 3 5.05 21.09 -5.48
C GLY A 3 4.27 21.36 -4.20
N ASP A 4 3.13 20.70 -4.02
CA ASP A 4 2.50 20.54 -2.70
C ASP A 4 2.37 19.03 -2.42
N ASP A 5 3.52 18.37 -2.29
CA ASP A 5 3.64 17.05 -1.63
C ASP A 5 4.72 17.12 -0.53
N LEU A 6 4.92 18.31 0.05
CA LEU A 6 5.58 18.43 1.34
C LEU A 6 4.58 17.94 2.39
N LEU A 7 4.69 16.66 2.74
CA LEU A 7 3.93 16.05 3.83
C LEU A 7 4.11 16.92 5.10
N PRO A 8 3.03 17.50 5.66
CA PRO A 8 3.15 18.23 6.91
C PRO A 8 3.47 17.22 8.02
N ALA A 9 4.48 17.52 8.82
CA ALA A 9 4.80 16.80 10.04
C ALA A 9 3.52 16.69 10.90
N GLY A 10 2.93 15.48 10.94
CA GLY A 10 1.60 15.19 11.48
C GLY A 10 0.81 14.09 10.76
N THR A 11 1.34 13.50 9.66
CA THR A 11 0.65 12.48 8.85
C THR A 11 1.19 11.05 9.02
N GLU A 12 1.68 10.68 10.21
CA GLU A 12 2.20 9.31 10.48
C GLU A 12 1.10 8.22 10.51
N ASP A 13 -0.19 8.59 10.46
CA ASP A 13 -1.32 7.68 10.69
C ASP A 13 -2.03 7.15 9.44
N TYR A 14 -1.67 7.59 8.24
CA TYR A 14 -2.38 7.20 7.02
C TYR A 14 -1.63 6.14 6.21
N ILE A 15 -2.34 5.07 5.85
CA ILE A 15 -1.86 4.06 4.91
C ILE A 15 -2.34 4.43 3.52
N HIS A 16 -1.38 4.69 2.63
CA HIS A 16 -1.67 5.05 1.24
C HIS A 16 -1.64 3.80 0.36
N ILE A 17 -2.75 3.50 -0.30
CA ILE A 17 -2.85 2.42 -1.28
C ILE A 17 -2.94 3.05 -2.66
N ARG A 18 -1.88 2.95 -3.46
CA ARG A 18 -1.80 3.57 -4.80
C ARG A 18 -1.82 2.52 -5.89
N ILE A 19 -2.56 2.77 -6.97
CA ILE A 19 -2.53 1.94 -8.19
C ILE A 19 -1.74 2.64 -9.28
N GLN A 20 -0.93 1.86 -9.99
CA GLN A 20 -0.20 2.29 -11.18
C GLN A 20 -0.42 1.30 -12.32
N GLN A 21 -0.48 1.78 -13.56
CA GLN A 21 -0.49 0.91 -14.74
C GLN A 21 0.94 0.47 -15.03
N ARG A 22 1.17 -0.85 -15.11
CA ARG A 22 2.48 -1.42 -15.44
C ARG A 22 2.69 -1.47 -16.94
N ASN A 23 1.80 -2.16 -17.65
CA ASN A 23 1.86 -2.40 -19.10
C ASN A 23 0.46 -2.78 -19.61
N GLY A 24 -0.07 -2.06 -20.60
CA GLY A 24 -1.40 -2.36 -21.15
C GLY A 24 -2.44 -2.48 -20.03
N ARG A 25 -3.15 -3.61 -19.94
CA ARG A 25 -4.15 -3.84 -18.88
C ARG A 25 -3.57 -4.29 -17.52
N LYS A 26 -2.24 -4.45 -17.40
CA LYS A 26 -1.59 -4.88 -16.16
C LYS A 26 -1.35 -3.69 -15.25
N THR A 27 -1.68 -3.85 -13.97
CA THR A 27 -1.51 -2.85 -12.92
C THR A 27 -0.60 -3.36 -11.81
N LEU A 28 -0.11 -2.42 -11.02
CA LEU A 28 0.61 -2.64 -9.77
C LEU A 28 -0.11 -1.87 -8.68
N THR A 29 -0.25 -2.49 -7.51
CA THR A 29 -0.75 -1.82 -6.31
C THR A 29 0.40 -1.66 -5.34
N THR A 30 0.56 -0.46 -4.77
CA THR A 30 1.58 -0.16 -3.75
C THR A 30 0.91 0.27 -2.46
N VAL A 31 1.42 -0.21 -1.32
CA VAL A 31 0.95 0.15 0.02
C VAL A 31 2.11 0.84 0.74
N GLN A 32 1.88 2.08 1.15
CA GLN A 32 2.84 2.97 1.80
C GLN A 32 2.31 3.36 3.18
N GLY A 33 3.20 3.74 4.10
CA GLY A 33 2.81 4.18 5.45
C GLY A 33 2.48 3.04 6.42
N ILE A 34 2.93 1.81 6.16
CA ILE A 34 2.90 0.76 7.18
C ILE A 34 4.09 0.99 8.11
N ALA A 35 3.82 1.12 9.41
CA ALA A 35 4.84 1.36 10.41
C ALA A 35 5.92 0.26 10.45
N ASP A 36 7.14 0.66 10.81
CA ASP A 36 8.34 -0.19 10.71
C ASP A 36 8.40 -1.32 11.75
N ASP A 37 7.59 -1.22 12.80
CA ASP A 37 7.36 -2.27 13.80
C ASP A 37 6.60 -3.48 13.22
N TYR A 38 5.87 -3.30 12.12
CA TYR A 38 5.20 -4.39 11.43
C TYR A 38 6.14 -5.16 10.50
N ASP A 39 6.05 -6.49 10.56
CA ASP A 39 6.75 -7.39 9.65
C ASP A 39 6.10 -7.39 8.26
N LYS A 40 6.54 -6.46 7.41
CA LYS A 40 6.08 -6.29 6.02
C LYS A 40 6.24 -7.58 5.19
N LYS A 41 7.24 -8.42 5.49
CA LYS A 41 7.44 -9.72 4.79
C LYS A 41 6.35 -10.73 5.14
N LYS A 42 5.88 -10.76 6.39
CA LYS A 42 4.71 -11.58 6.79
C LYS A 42 3.44 -11.08 6.13
N LEU A 43 3.23 -9.76 6.06
CA LEU A 43 2.09 -9.17 5.37
C LEU A 43 2.07 -9.55 3.88
N VAL A 44 3.20 -9.45 3.19
CA VAL A 44 3.32 -9.88 1.79
C VAL A 44 2.98 -11.36 1.61
N LYS A 45 3.42 -12.25 2.51
CA LYS A 45 3.05 -13.67 2.46
C LYS A 45 1.54 -13.89 2.63
N ALA A 46 0.91 -13.16 3.55
CA ALA A 46 -0.54 -13.21 3.74
C ALA A 46 -1.30 -12.70 2.50
N PHE A 47 -0.87 -11.58 1.92
CA PHE A 47 -1.44 -11.03 0.68
C PHE A 47 -1.32 -12.00 -0.49
N LYS A 48 -0.14 -12.62 -0.69
CA LYS A 48 0.05 -13.64 -1.73
C LYS A 48 -0.94 -14.79 -1.60
N LYS A 49 -1.16 -15.27 -0.38
CA LYS A 49 -2.07 -16.39 -0.10
C LYS A 49 -3.55 -16.00 -0.27
N LYS A 50 -3.95 -14.82 0.21
CA LYS A 50 -5.36 -14.38 0.21
C LYS A 50 -5.81 -13.84 -1.16
N PHE A 51 -4.94 -13.16 -1.89
CA PHE A 51 -5.31 -12.47 -3.14
C PHE A 51 -4.84 -13.20 -4.40
N ALA A 52 -4.17 -14.35 -4.26
CA ALA A 52 -3.61 -15.13 -5.36
C ALA A 52 -2.75 -14.31 -6.35
N CYS A 53 -2.05 -13.30 -5.82
CA CYS A 53 -1.18 -12.40 -6.60
C CYS A 53 0.28 -12.53 -6.16
N ASN A 54 1.22 -12.07 -6.98
CA ASN A 54 2.59 -11.91 -6.54
C ASN A 54 2.79 -10.56 -5.85
N GLY A 55 3.78 -10.48 -4.96
CA GLY A 55 4.13 -9.26 -4.24
C GLY A 55 5.54 -9.29 -3.66
N THR A 56 6.06 -8.11 -3.35
CA THR A 56 7.39 -7.93 -2.76
C THR A 56 7.39 -6.71 -1.86
N VAL A 57 8.31 -6.68 -0.89
CA VAL A 57 8.69 -5.44 -0.21
C VAL A 57 9.79 -4.81 -1.06
N ILE A 58 9.70 -3.51 -1.30
CA ILE A 58 10.73 -2.72 -1.99
C ILE A 58 11.02 -1.46 -1.19
N GLU A 59 12.23 -0.95 -1.30
CA GLU A 59 12.61 0.35 -0.73
C GLU A 59 12.37 1.43 -1.79
N HIS A 60 11.54 2.40 -1.45
CA HIS A 60 11.25 3.55 -2.28
C HIS A 60 12.06 4.76 -1.77
N PRO A 61 12.76 5.50 -2.66
CA PRO A 61 13.65 6.58 -2.24
C PRO A 61 12.95 7.70 -1.45
N GLU A 62 11.65 7.91 -1.69
CA GLU A 62 10.85 8.95 -1.03
C GLU A 62 9.98 8.43 0.12
N TYR A 63 9.58 7.15 0.08
CA TYR A 63 8.54 6.59 0.97
C TYR A 63 9.04 5.48 1.88
N GLY A 64 10.33 5.15 1.82
CA GLY A 64 10.92 4.04 2.57
C GLY A 64 10.41 2.68 2.10
N GLU A 65 10.30 1.72 3.01
CA GLU A 65 9.82 0.38 2.68
C GLU A 65 8.33 0.36 2.34
N VAL A 66 8.02 -0.03 1.11
CA VAL A 66 6.64 -0.17 0.61
C VAL A 66 6.36 -1.58 0.14
N ILE A 67 5.10 -2.00 0.24
CA ILE A 67 4.65 -3.29 -0.30
C ILE A 67 4.14 -3.09 -1.71
N GLN A 68 4.64 -3.86 -2.67
CA GLN A 68 4.17 -3.86 -4.05
C GLN A 68 3.49 -5.19 -4.39
N LEU A 69 2.31 -5.11 -5.00
CA LEU A 69 1.49 -6.25 -5.42
C LEU A 69 1.15 -6.14 -6.90
N GLN A 70 1.00 -7.30 -7.56
CA GLN A 70 0.56 -7.37 -8.95
C GLN A 70 -0.97 -7.32 -9.06
N GLY A 71 -1.44 -6.59 -10.06
CA GLY A 71 -2.86 -6.37 -10.27
C GLY A 71 -3.41 -5.25 -9.40
N ASP A 72 -4.70 -4.98 -9.60
CA ASP A 72 -5.47 -4.01 -8.86
C ASP A 72 -6.08 -4.70 -7.65
N GLN A 73 -5.51 -4.42 -6.48
CA GLN A 73 -5.87 -5.07 -5.22
C GLN A 73 -6.40 -4.07 -4.19
N ARG A 74 -6.76 -2.84 -4.60
CA ARG A 74 -7.10 -1.75 -3.65
C ARG A 74 -8.17 -2.15 -2.65
N LYS A 75 -9.28 -2.73 -3.14
CA LYS A 75 -10.41 -3.14 -2.30
C LYS A 75 -10.04 -4.27 -1.35
N ASN A 76 -9.31 -5.26 -1.85
CA ASN A 76 -8.88 -6.43 -1.09
C ASN A 76 -7.90 -6.05 0.03
N ILE A 77 -6.99 -5.13 -0.24
CA ILE A 77 -6.04 -4.61 0.75
C ILE A 77 -6.77 -3.79 1.80
N CYS A 78 -7.66 -2.86 1.42
CA CYS A 78 -8.46 -2.09 2.37
C CYS A 78 -9.20 -3.01 3.34
N GLN A 79 -9.95 -3.97 2.79
CA GLN A 79 -10.72 -4.91 3.60
C GLN A 79 -9.81 -5.73 4.53
N PHE A 80 -8.67 -6.21 4.03
CA PHE A 80 -7.76 -7.00 4.84
C PHE A 80 -7.15 -6.20 6.00
N LEU A 81 -6.70 -4.96 5.75
CA LEU A 81 -6.07 -4.14 6.78
C LEU A 81 -7.03 -3.79 7.93
N VAL A 82 -8.31 -3.58 7.60
CA VAL A 82 -9.38 -3.39 8.59
C VAL A 82 -9.68 -4.70 9.33
N GLU A 83 -9.77 -5.82 8.62
CA GLU A 83 -10.07 -7.14 9.18
C GLU A 83 -9.02 -7.59 10.22
N ILE A 84 -7.74 -7.30 9.98
CA ILE A 84 -6.66 -7.63 10.92
C ILE A 84 -6.46 -6.57 12.02
N GLY A 85 -7.21 -5.48 11.99
CA GLY A 85 -7.10 -4.37 12.94
C GLY A 85 -5.82 -3.55 12.81
N LEU A 86 -5.14 -3.58 11.65
CA LEU A 86 -3.92 -2.81 11.41
C LEU A 86 -4.24 -1.35 11.12
N ALA A 87 -5.35 -1.08 10.44
CA ALA A 87 -5.83 0.28 10.19
C ALA A 87 -7.35 0.35 10.26
N LYS A 88 -7.86 1.52 10.60
CA LYS A 88 -9.28 1.85 10.48
C LYS A 88 -9.58 2.39 9.08
N ASP A 89 -10.87 2.38 8.68
CA ASP A 89 -11.30 2.86 7.37
C ASP A 89 -10.91 4.32 7.09
N ASP A 90 -10.90 5.18 8.11
CA ASP A 90 -10.52 6.59 8.01
C ASP A 90 -9.02 6.80 7.75
N GLN A 91 -8.19 5.87 8.24
CA GLN A 91 -6.74 5.82 8.05
C GLN A 91 -6.32 5.32 6.66
N LEU A 92 -7.23 4.74 5.88
CA LEU A 92 -6.93 4.20 4.56
C LEU A 92 -7.17 5.26 3.47
N LYS A 93 -6.11 5.66 2.78
CA LYS A 93 -6.18 6.59 1.63
C LYS A 93 -5.91 5.84 0.34
N VAL A 94 -6.93 5.70 -0.48
CA VAL A 94 -6.83 4.99 -1.77
C VAL A 94 -6.62 6.01 -2.89
N HIS A 95 -5.58 5.80 -3.69
CA HIS A 95 -5.16 6.67 -4.80
C HIS A 95 -5.04 5.88 -6.10
N GLY A 96 -5.24 6.55 -7.23
CA GLY A 96 -5.22 5.94 -8.55
C GLY A 96 -6.55 6.18 -9.28
N PHE A 97 -6.84 5.37 -10.29
CA PHE A 97 -8.01 5.55 -11.16
C PHE A 97 -9.34 5.25 -10.45
#